data_AF-A0AA85JLB3-F1
#
_entry.id   AF-A0AA85JLB3-F1
#
_cell.length_a   1.000
_cell.length_b   1.000
_cell.length_c   1.000
_cell.angle_alpha   90.00
_cell.angle_beta   90.00
_cell.angle_gamma   90.00
#
_symmetry.space_group_name_H-M   'P 1'
#
loop_
_entity.id
_entity.type
_entity.pdbx_description
1 polymer ?
#
loop_
_entity_poly.entity_id
_entity_poly.type
_entity_poly.pdbx_seq_one_letter_code
_entity_poly.pdbx_strand_id
1 'polypeptide(L)'
;MTISGTLYTPQGYHRSWRAQIAAQFSGATLKIVNFVPGETDTDKSFLAKFPPSTVPVFEAQDGTCLFDVNAIAYYLGTNQLRGGQNSNFVTQWANYADNCILPSVATWVYPCLGITQFNKQNTEKAKSSLLSVLKFLNEQLSKVTFLVGDRLSQADITVFTALHPLFTHVYEENDRKPFPHVIRWYTTVGNQPEVIKVVGKSSFCVKAAQFDAKKYAELHGKVTETKPPKESKEKPKKEAAAKKEAPAKKEKPAANDDEEEERPKPSKNALANLPAGKFDMDAFKRVYSNMDIEKEAIPYFWSNFDPETHSIWYCEYKYPEELSLVFMTSNLIGGFFQRVEKMNKYAFASMCIFGENNNNTVGGLWIWRGTGLAFELDEDLQVDYESYNWRKLDPQAEETKSLVHDYFTRKFQDRPFNQGKIFK
;
A
#
# COMPACT_ATOMS: atom_id res chain seq x y z
N MET A 1 -43.53 13.39 -8.57
CA MET A 1 -43.54 11.92 -8.64
C MET A 1 -42.40 11.39 -7.79
N THR A 2 -42.57 10.23 -7.17
CA THR A 2 -41.47 9.54 -6.48
C THR A 2 -40.53 8.96 -7.51
N ILE A 3 -39.23 9.25 -7.42
CA ILE A 3 -38.24 8.76 -8.38
C ILE A 3 -38.14 7.22 -8.25
N SER A 4 -38.00 6.52 -9.37
CA SER A 4 -37.69 5.09 -9.38
C SER A 4 -36.72 4.74 -10.49
N GLY A 5 -35.91 3.70 -10.25
CA GLY A 5 -34.91 3.22 -11.21
C GLY A 5 -34.13 2.02 -10.69
N THR A 6 -33.15 1.58 -11.48
CA THR A 6 -32.27 0.45 -11.17
C THR A 6 -30.87 0.96 -10.82
N LEU A 7 -30.34 0.54 -9.67
CA LEU A 7 -28.98 0.83 -9.21
C LEU A 7 -28.12 -0.43 -9.38
N TYR A 8 -27.11 -0.36 -10.24
CA TYR A 8 -26.15 -1.43 -10.47
C TYR A 8 -24.91 -1.19 -9.61
N THR A 9 -24.58 -2.13 -8.71
CA THR A 9 -23.46 -2.02 -7.77
C THR A 9 -23.02 -3.38 -7.25
N PRO A 10 -21.74 -3.61 -6.95
CA PRO A 10 -21.32 -4.81 -6.23
C PRO A 10 -21.97 -4.89 -4.84
N GLN A 11 -22.28 -6.10 -4.39
CA GLN A 11 -22.85 -6.36 -3.07
C GLN A 11 -21.95 -5.82 -1.96
N GLY A 12 -22.54 -5.11 -0.99
CA GLY A 12 -21.82 -4.52 0.15
C GLY A 12 -20.92 -3.31 -0.19
N TYR A 13 -20.96 -2.79 -1.43
CA TYR A 13 -20.09 -1.69 -1.81
C TYR A 13 -20.49 -0.36 -1.16
N HIS A 14 -19.70 0.07 -0.16
CA HIS A 14 -20.03 1.21 0.72
C HIS A 14 -20.29 2.53 -0.01
N ARG A 15 -19.67 2.79 -1.17
CA ARG A 15 -19.93 4.02 -1.94
C ARG A 15 -21.39 4.10 -2.37
N SER A 16 -21.98 2.96 -2.79
CA SER A 16 -23.37 2.88 -3.23
C SER A 16 -24.38 3.20 -2.13
N TRP A 17 -23.99 3.13 -0.86
CA TRP A 17 -24.86 3.53 0.25
C TRP A 17 -25.26 4.99 0.18
N ARG A 18 -24.47 5.89 -0.43
CA ARG A 18 -24.86 7.30 -0.62
C ARG A 18 -26.17 7.43 -1.40
N ALA A 19 -26.26 6.71 -2.52
CA ALA A 19 -27.46 6.66 -3.36
C ALA A 19 -28.63 6.00 -2.63
N GLN A 20 -28.39 4.88 -1.94
CA GLN A 20 -29.41 4.14 -1.21
C GLN A 20 -29.98 4.94 -0.02
N ILE A 21 -29.13 5.63 0.75
CA ILE A 21 -29.55 6.50 1.86
C ILE A 21 -30.32 7.71 1.32
N ALA A 22 -29.85 8.35 0.25
CA ALA A 22 -30.56 9.45 -0.38
C ALA A 22 -31.99 9.05 -0.84
N ALA A 23 -32.14 7.83 -1.38
CA ALA A 23 -33.43 7.26 -1.73
C ALA A 23 -34.32 6.99 -0.50
N GLN A 24 -33.78 6.53 0.62
CA GLN A 24 -34.57 6.38 1.86
C GLN A 24 -35.14 7.72 2.36
N PHE A 25 -34.37 8.80 2.27
CA PHE A 25 -34.83 10.15 2.67
C PHE A 25 -35.86 10.78 1.71
N SER A 26 -35.85 10.42 0.43
CA SER A 26 -36.82 10.94 -0.56
C SER A 26 -38.01 10.02 -0.81
N GLY A 27 -37.97 8.78 -0.31
CA GLY A 27 -38.91 7.72 -0.65
C GLY A 27 -38.68 7.09 -2.03
N ALA A 28 -37.58 7.41 -2.73
CA ALA A 28 -37.30 6.88 -4.06
C ALA A 28 -37.18 5.34 -4.07
N THR A 29 -37.76 4.71 -5.08
CA THR A 29 -37.82 3.24 -5.19
C THR A 29 -36.69 2.71 -6.05
N LEU A 30 -35.69 2.10 -5.41
CA LEU A 30 -34.52 1.50 -6.07
C LEU A 30 -34.68 -0.02 -6.22
N LYS A 31 -34.50 -0.51 -7.45
CA LYS A 31 -34.16 -1.91 -7.71
C LYS A 31 -32.64 -2.04 -7.68
N ILE A 32 -32.08 -2.78 -6.72
CA ILE A 32 -30.63 -3.03 -6.67
C ILE A 32 -30.31 -4.27 -7.51
N VAL A 33 -29.34 -4.16 -8.41
CA VAL A 33 -28.78 -5.27 -9.19
C VAL A 33 -27.31 -5.42 -8.84
N ASN A 34 -26.90 -6.64 -8.50
CA ASN A 34 -25.49 -6.94 -8.21
C ASN A 34 -24.68 -6.79 -9.49
N PHE A 35 -23.69 -5.89 -9.49
CA PHE A 35 -22.76 -5.73 -10.60
C PHE A 35 -21.57 -6.69 -10.43
N VAL A 36 -21.38 -7.55 -11.43
CA VAL A 36 -20.22 -8.44 -11.56
C VAL A 36 -19.44 -8.02 -12.81
N PRO A 37 -18.18 -7.53 -12.67
CA PRO A 37 -17.34 -7.19 -13.81
C PRO A 37 -17.09 -8.41 -14.70
N GLY A 38 -17.18 -8.25 -16.02
CA GLY A 38 -17.05 -9.34 -16.98
C GLY A 38 -18.33 -10.19 -17.16
N GLU A 39 -19.41 -9.88 -16.45
CA GLU A 39 -20.74 -10.48 -16.65
C GLU A 39 -21.79 -9.40 -16.93
N THR A 40 -21.97 -8.45 -16.00
CA THR A 40 -23.03 -7.43 -16.06
C THR A 40 -22.79 -6.38 -17.15
N ASP A 41 -21.53 -6.09 -17.44
CA ASP A 41 -21.05 -5.15 -18.45
C ASP A 41 -20.71 -5.82 -19.80
N THR A 42 -21.10 -7.08 -20.00
CA THR A 42 -20.96 -7.76 -21.32
C THR A 42 -22.01 -7.32 -22.33
N ASP A 43 -23.15 -6.79 -21.88
CA ASP A 43 -24.19 -6.28 -22.76
C ASP A 43 -23.78 -4.92 -23.38
N LYS A 44 -23.75 -4.88 -24.72
CA LYS A 44 -23.53 -3.65 -25.49
C LYS A 44 -24.57 -2.57 -25.17
N SER A 45 -25.80 -2.95 -24.80
CA SER A 45 -26.85 -1.99 -24.41
C SER A 45 -26.54 -1.31 -23.07
N PHE A 46 -25.81 -1.98 -22.17
CA PHE A 46 -25.34 -1.43 -20.90
C PHE A 46 -24.13 -0.52 -21.11
N LEU A 47 -23.12 -0.98 -21.88
CA LEU A 47 -21.93 -0.20 -22.22
C LEU A 47 -22.24 1.06 -23.06
N ALA A 48 -23.37 1.10 -23.76
CA ALA A 48 -23.83 2.29 -24.47
C ALA A 48 -24.37 3.38 -23.52
N LYS A 49 -24.78 3.04 -22.29
CA LYS A 49 -25.32 3.97 -21.29
C LYS A 49 -24.26 4.44 -20.28
N PHE A 50 -23.27 3.60 -19.99
CA PHE A 50 -22.34 3.80 -18.88
C PHE A 50 -20.88 3.60 -19.32
N PRO A 51 -19.93 4.45 -18.85
CA PRO A 51 -18.51 4.22 -19.07
C PRO A 51 -18.05 2.87 -18.50
N PRO A 52 -17.07 2.20 -19.14
CA PRO A 52 -16.54 0.93 -18.64
C PRO A 52 -15.92 1.07 -17.24
N SER A 53 -15.87 -0.04 -16.50
CA SER A 53 -15.27 -0.13 -15.16
C SER A 53 -15.79 0.87 -14.12
N THR A 54 -16.94 1.51 -14.36
CA THR A 54 -17.51 2.54 -13.50
C THR A 54 -18.72 2.00 -12.76
N VAL A 55 -18.67 2.02 -11.42
CA VAL A 55 -19.79 1.66 -10.52
C VAL A 55 -19.73 2.44 -9.20
N PRO A 56 -20.88 2.71 -8.54
CA PRO A 56 -22.23 2.34 -8.95
C PRO A 56 -22.77 3.19 -10.10
N VAL A 57 -23.69 2.62 -10.89
CA VAL A 57 -24.41 3.34 -11.97
C VAL A 57 -25.91 3.18 -11.80
N PHE A 58 -26.69 4.13 -12.32
CA PHE A 58 -28.13 4.21 -12.13
C PHE A 58 -28.86 4.52 -13.43
N GLU A 59 -29.96 3.79 -13.67
CA GLU A 59 -30.89 4.03 -14.76
C GLU A 59 -32.29 4.31 -14.18
N ALA A 60 -32.79 5.53 -14.35
CA ALA A 60 -34.14 5.93 -13.97
C ALA A 60 -35.21 5.37 -14.93
N GLN A 61 -36.45 5.26 -14.46
CA GLN A 61 -37.59 4.87 -15.30
C GLN A 61 -37.88 5.83 -16.47
N ASP A 62 -37.43 7.09 -16.37
CA ASP A 62 -37.54 8.09 -17.45
C ASP A 62 -36.40 8.00 -18.49
N GLY A 63 -35.48 7.04 -18.33
CA GLY A 63 -34.29 6.86 -19.19
C GLY A 63 -33.05 7.63 -18.74
N THR A 64 -33.12 8.45 -17.68
CA THR A 64 -31.95 9.17 -17.14
C THR A 64 -30.88 8.18 -16.66
N CYS A 65 -29.71 8.22 -17.28
CA CYS A 65 -28.56 7.39 -16.93
C CYS A 65 -27.48 8.23 -16.20
N LEU A 66 -27.03 7.77 -15.04
CA LEU A 66 -26.02 8.44 -14.21
C LEU A 66 -24.93 7.46 -13.79
N PHE A 67 -23.66 7.88 -13.88
CA PHE A 67 -22.49 7.05 -13.59
C PHE A 67 -21.58 7.57 -12.46
N ASP A 68 -21.91 8.71 -11.85
CA ASP A 68 -21.22 9.22 -10.66
C ASP A 68 -22.10 9.05 -9.42
N VAL A 69 -21.53 8.51 -8.33
CA VAL A 69 -22.29 8.19 -7.12
C VAL A 69 -22.82 9.42 -6.38
N ASN A 70 -22.14 10.57 -6.49
CA ASN A 70 -22.62 11.82 -5.89
C ASN A 70 -23.73 12.44 -6.73
N ALA A 71 -23.67 12.36 -8.06
CA ALA A 71 -24.74 12.75 -8.97
C ALA A 71 -25.99 11.85 -8.78
N ILE A 72 -25.81 10.54 -8.60
CA ILE A 72 -26.91 9.60 -8.30
C ILE A 72 -27.55 9.96 -6.95
N ALA A 73 -26.75 10.15 -5.89
CA ALA A 73 -27.27 10.56 -4.58
C ALA A 73 -27.94 11.94 -4.61
N TYR A 74 -27.45 12.88 -5.44
CA TYR A 74 -28.05 14.19 -5.64
C TYR A 74 -29.40 14.08 -6.35
N TYR A 75 -29.48 13.33 -7.46
CA TYR A 75 -30.70 13.09 -8.23
C TYR A 75 -31.78 12.43 -7.35
N LEU A 76 -31.41 11.38 -6.60
CA LEU A 76 -32.31 10.68 -5.67
C LEU A 76 -32.66 11.50 -4.41
N GLY A 77 -31.80 12.42 -4.00
CA GLY A 77 -31.94 13.17 -2.75
C GLY A 77 -33.01 14.27 -2.78
N THR A 78 -33.53 14.62 -1.61
CA THR A 78 -34.45 15.76 -1.46
C THR A 78 -33.72 17.10 -1.62
N ASN A 79 -34.46 18.21 -1.86
CA ASN A 79 -33.88 19.56 -1.91
C ASN A 79 -33.06 19.91 -0.65
N GLN A 80 -33.43 19.34 0.50
CA GLN A 80 -32.68 19.52 1.75
C GLN A 80 -31.36 18.73 1.76
N LEU A 81 -31.35 17.47 1.29
CA LEU A 81 -30.09 16.72 1.17
C LEU A 81 -29.10 17.40 0.21
N ARG A 82 -29.62 18.02 -0.86
CA ARG A 82 -28.85 18.85 -1.81
C ARG A 82 -28.32 20.16 -1.20
N GLY A 83 -28.69 20.50 0.04
CA GLY A 83 -28.27 21.71 0.75
C GLY A 83 -29.05 22.98 0.41
N GLY A 84 -29.99 22.95 -0.53
CA GLY A 84 -30.71 24.13 -1.00
C GLY A 84 -29.75 25.26 -1.44
N GLN A 85 -29.82 26.40 -0.75
CA GLN A 85 -28.93 27.55 -1.00
C GLN A 85 -27.45 27.27 -0.64
N ASN A 86 -27.18 26.26 0.19
CA ASN A 86 -25.84 25.84 0.61
C ASN A 86 -25.30 24.65 -0.21
N SER A 87 -25.83 24.42 -1.41
CA SER A 87 -25.47 23.30 -2.29
C SER A 87 -24.00 23.30 -2.76
N ASN A 88 -23.37 24.48 -2.80
CA ASN A 88 -21.94 24.65 -2.99
C ASN A 88 -21.12 23.97 -1.86
N PHE A 89 -21.50 24.15 -0.59
CA PHE A 89 -20.83 23.52 0.55
C PHE A 89 -21.06 22.00 0.58
N VAL A 90 -22.24 21.53 0.15
CA VAL A 90 -22.49 20.09 -0.05
C VAL A 90 -21.55 19.50 -1.09
N THR A 91 -21.39 20.19 -2.22
CA THR A 91 -20.47 19.80 -3.30
C THR A 91 -19.01 19.80 -2.84
N GLN A 92 -18.59 20.81 -2.06
CA GLN A 92 -17.26 20.89 -1.47
C GLN A 92 -16.95 19.65 -0.60
N TRP A 93 -17.85 19.28 0.30
CA TRP A 93 -17.67 18.12 1.18
C TRP A 93 -17.72 16.79 0.40
N ALA A 94 -18.57 16.67 -0.62
CA ALA A 94 -18.60 15.50 -1.48
C ALA A 94 -17.25 15.28 -2.19
N ASN A 95 -16.73 16.33 -2.83
CA ASN A 95 -15.45 16.29 -3.52
C ASN A 95 -14.28 16.05 -2.54
N TYR A 96 -14.29 16.64 -1.35
CA TYR A 96 -13.27 16.41 -0.34
C TYR A 96 -13.27 14.97 0.19
N ALA A 97 -14.45 14.37 0.37
CA ALA A 97 -14.57 12.98 0.80
C ALA A 97 -13.95 12.03 -0.22
N ASP A 98 -14.23 12.20 -1.51
CA ASP A 98 -13.75 11.26 -2.55
C ASP A 98 -12.30 11.46 -2.97
N ASN A 99 -11.77 12.68 -2.89
CA ASN A 99 -10.40 12.97 -3.32
C ASN A 99 -9.38 12.93 -2.17
N CYS A 100 -9.79 13.13 -0.91
CA CYS A 100 -8.87 13.21 0.23
C CYS A 100 -9.11 12.11 1.27
N ILE A 101 -10.37 11.91 1.69
CA ILE A 101 -10.70 11.00 2.79
C ILE A 101 -10.67 9.55 2.31
N LEU A 102 -11.49 9.22 1.32
CA LEU A 102 -11.73 7.86 0.88
C LEU A 102 -10.50 7.16 0.26
N PRO A 103 -9.62 7.82 -0.51
CA PRO A 103 -8.39 7.19 -0.99
C PRO A 103 -7.49 6.76 0.17
N SER A 104 -7.41 7.59 1.22
CA SER A 104 -6.66 7.29 2.44
C SER A 104 -7.30 6.15 3.24
N VAL A 105 -8.63 6.14 3.41
CA VAL A 105 -9.34 5.03 4.06
C VAL A 105 -9.17 3.72 3.29
N ALA A 106 -9.31 3.74 1.96
CA ALA A 106 -9.11 2.58 1.11
C ALA A 106 -7.68 2.03 1.24
N THR A 107 -6.67 2.90 1.15
CA THR A 107 -5.25 2.53 1.26
C THR A 107 -4.93 1.79 2.57
N TRP A 108 -5.52 2.19 3.70
CA TRP A 108 -5.32 1.52 4.99
C TRP A 108 -6.21 0.28 5.16
N VAL A 109 -7.50 0.37 4.84
CA VAL A 109 -8.49 -0.67 5.19
C VAL A 109 -8.56 -1.82 4.18
N TYR A 110 -8.41 -1.55 2.88
CA TYR A 110 -8.58 -2.57 1.84
C TYR A 110 -7.56 -3.73 1.93
N PRO A 111 -6.28 -3.50 2.31
CA PRO A 111 -5.37 -4.59 2.64
C PRO A 111 -5.87 -5.46 3.80
N CYS A 112 -6.34 -4.86 4.90
CA CYS A 112 -6.88 -5.60 6.04
C CYS A 112 -8.14 -6.43 5.71
N LEU A 113 -8.79 -6.13 4.58
CA LEU A 113 -9.91 -6.92 4.06
C LEU A 113 -9.48 -7.98 3.02
N GLY A 114 -8.23 -7.99 2.56
CA GLY A 114 -7.72 -8.85 1.49
C GLY A 114 -8.09 -8.39 0.08
N ILE A 115 -8.56 -7.15 -0.08
CA ILE A 115 -9.01 -6.60 -1.37
C ILE A 115 -7.79 -6.16 -2.20
N THR A 116 -6.83 -5.48 -1.59
CA THR A 116 -5.59 -4.99 -2.22
C THR A 116 -4.37 -5.53 -1.47
N GLN A 117 -3.20 -5.53 -2.11
CA GLN A 117 -1.96 -5.86 -1.43
C GLN A 117 -1.62 -4.77 -0.39
N PHE A 118 -1.00 -5.15 0.72
CA PHE A 118 -0.51 -4.20 1.72
C PHE A 118 0.74 -3.46 1.23
N ASN A 119 0.81 -2.15 1.48
CA ASN A 119 2.00 -1.35 1.28
C ASN A 119 2.25 -0.48 2.52
N LYS A 120 3.37 -0.71 3.21
CA LYS A 120 3.73 -0.04 4.48
C LYS A 120 3.81 1.48 4.31
N GLN A 121 4.51 1.97 3.28
CA GLN A 121 4.73 3.41 3.06
C GLN A 121 3.42 4.16 2.75
N ASN A 122 2.58 3.60 1.87
CA ASN A 122 1.31 4.20 1.50
C ASN A 122 0.32 4.15 2.68
N THR A 123 0.35 3.09 3.48
CA THR A 123 -0.47 2.99 4.70
C THR A 123 -0.08 4.03 5.74
N GLU A 124 1.21 4.23 6.04
CA GLU A 124 1.64 5.25 7.00
C GLU A 124 1.37 6.69 6.52
N LYS A 125 1.53 6.96 5.21
CA LYS A 125 1.07 8.23 4.61
C LYS A 125 -0.44 8.41 4.81
N ALA A 126 -1.25 7.40 4.48
CA ALA A 126 -2.70 7.44 4.61
C ALA A 126 -3.15 7.63 6.07
N LYS A 127 -2.49 6.98 7.04
CA LYS A 127 -2.72 7.21 8.48
C LYS A 127 -2.45 8.67 8.89
N SER A 128 -1.35 9.26 8.42
CA SER A 128 -0.99 10.65 8.73
C SER A 128 -1.97 11.66 8.10
N SER A 129 -2.38 11.42 6.84
CA SER A 129 -3.43 12.17 6.17
C SER A 129 -4.77 12.08 6.92
N LEU A 130 -5.19 10.87 7.32
CA LEU A 130 -6.43 10.67 8.07
C LEU A 130 -6.39 11.28 9.45
N LEU A 131 -5.26 11.24 10.16
CA LEU A 131 -5.09 11.93 11.43
C LEU A 131 -5.31 13.45 11.27
N SER A 132 -4.82 14.02 10.17
CA SER A 132 -4.99 15.44 9.86
C SER A 132 -6.44 15.79 9.48
N VAL A 133 -7.09 14.94 8.67
CA VAL A 133 -8.52 15.02 8.34
C VAL A 133 -9.39 14.96 9.60
N LEU A 134 -9.13 14.01 10.50
CA LEU A 134 -9.91 13.83 11.73
C LEU A 134 -9.73 14.98 12.72
N LYS A 135 -8.52 15.55 12.83
CA LYS A 135 -8.29 16.80 13.59
C LYS A 135 -9.13 17.94 13.05
N PHE A 136 -9.09 18.18 11.74
CA PHE A 136 -9.87 19.23 11.09
C PHE A 136 -11.39 19.02 11.26
N LEU A 137 -11.89 17.81 10.97
CA LEU A 137 -13.30 17.46 11.15
C LEU A 137 -13.75 17.65 12.60
N ASN A 138 -12.93 17.24 13.59
CA ASN A 138 -13.26 17.40 15.01
C ASN A 138 -13.38 18.88 15.41
N GLU A 139 -12.50 19.73 14.89
CA GLU A 139 -12.57 21.17 15.13
C GLU A 139 -13.81 21.81 14.50
N GLN A 140 -14.15 21.46 13.24
CA GLN A 140 -15.36 21.95 12.59
C GLN A 140 -16.62 21.48 13.33
N LEU A 141 -16.73 20.18 13.61
CA LEU A 141 -17.88 19.55 14.27
C LEU A 141 -18.02 19.93 15.76
N SER A 142 -17.03 20.58 16.36
CA SER A 142 -17.19 21.21 17.69
C SER A 142 -18.20 22.37 17.68
N LYS A 143 -18.39 23.02 16.53
CA LYS A 143 -19.20 24.24 16.36
C LYS A 143 -20.59 23.96 15.77
N VAL A 144 -20.78 22.81 15.12
CA VAL A 144 -21.99 22.45 14.35
C VAL A 144 -22.43 21.01 14.61
N THR A 145 -23.72 20.71 14.41
CA THR A 145 -24.27 19.35 14.51
C THR A 145 -23.97 18.50 13.27
N PHE A 146 -24.14 19.11 12.08
CA PHE A 146 -23.95 18.52 10.75
C PHE A 146 -22.98 19.37 9.93
N LEU A 147 -22.45 18.83 8.83
CA LEU A 147 -21.41 19.47 8.02
C LEU A 147 -21.88 20.69 7.20
N VAL A 148 -23.18 20.78 6.91
CA VAL A 148 -23.79 21.89 6.15
C VAL A 148 -25.15 22.27 6.75
N GLY A 149 -25.20 23.43 7.42
CA GLY A 149 -26.40 23.91 8.10
C GLY A 149 -26.84 23.02 9.28
N ASP A 150 -28.07 23.23 9.75
CA ASP A 150 -28.56 22.63 10.99
C ASP A 150 -29.19 21.24 10.83
N ARG A 151 -29.19 20.68 9.63
CA ARG A 151 -29.87 19.40 9.30
C ARG A 151 -29.00 18.55 8.38
N LEU A 152 -29.09 17.23 8.53
CA LEU A 152 -28.34 16.26 7.75
C LEU A 152 -28.48 16.51 6.24
N SER A 153 -27.35 16.48 5.56
CA SER A 153 -27.22 16.72 4.12
C SER A 153 -26.46 15.58 3.41
N GLN A 154 -26.35 15.65 2.09
CA GLN A 154 -25.50 14.73 1.33
C GLN A 154 -24.00 14.88 1.72
N ALA A 155 -23.56 16.01 2.27
CA ALA A 155 -22.21 16.15 2.81
C ALA A 155 -21.97 15.15 3.94
N ASP A 156 -22.91 15.08 4.89
CA ASP A 156 -22.85 14.17 6.03
C ASP A 156 -22.84 12.72 5.59
N ILE A 157 -23.77 12.34 4.70
CA ILE A 157 -23.87 10.98 4.14
C ILE A 157 -22.56 10.59 3.43
N THR A 158 -21.98 11.52 2.67
CA THR A 158 -20.79 11.27 1.85
C THR A 158 -19.52 11.10 2.69
N VAL A 159 -19.31 11.98 3.68
CA VAL A 159 -18.17 11.85 4.62
C VAL A 159 -18.38 10.66 5.56
N PHE A 160 -19.62 10.37 5.99
CA PHE A 160 -19.94 9.21 6.84
C PHE A 160 -19.62 7.90 6.14
N THR A 161 -20.11 7.72 4.90
CA THR A 161 -19.82 6.50 4.10
C THR A 161 -18.34 6.35 3.80
N ALA A 162 -17.61 7.45 3.54
CA ALA A 162 -16.16 7.43 3.35
C ALA A 162 -15.37 7.01 4.60
N LEU A 163 -15.79 7.46 5.79
CA LEU A 163 -15.15 7.12 7.08
C LEU A 163 -15.66 5.82 7.71
N HIS A 164 -16.77 5.26 7.25
CA HIS A 164 -17.36 4.07 7.86
C HIS A 164 -16.37 2.88 7.93
N PRO A 165 -15.65 2.49 6.85
CA PRO A 165 -14.69 1.38 6.92
C PRO A 165 -13.52 1.62 7.90
N LEU A 166 -13.13 2.88 8.10
CA LEU A 166 -12.10 3.25 9.08
C LEU A 166 -12.57 2.91 10.50
N PHE A 167 -13.77 3.37 10.87
CA PHE A 167 -14.32 3.20 12.21
C PHE A 167 -14.83 1.79 12.52
N THR A 168 -15.17 0.98 11.52
CA THR A 168 -15.59 -0.42 11.73
C THR A 168 -14.45 -1.43 11.71
N HIS A 169 -13.33 -1.15 11.01
CA HIS A 169 -12.27 -2.14 10.81
C HIS A 169 -10.91 -1.85 11.46
N VAL A 170 -10.42 -0.61 11.53
CA VAL A 170 -9.01 -0.36 11.91
C VAL A 170 -8.78 0.72 12.97
N TYR A 171 -9.77 1.56 13.29
CA TYR A 171 -9.59 2.69 14.19
C TYR A 171 -10.15 2.38 15.58
N GLU A 172 -9.29 2.04 16.54
CA GLU A 172 -9.67 1.51 17.85
C GLU A 172 -10.18 2.58 18.83
N GLU A 173 -10.61 2.18 20.03
CA GLU A 173 -11.10 3.11 21.05
C GLU A 173 -10.05 4.18 21.42
N ASN A 174 -8.79 3.80 21.53
CA ASN A 174 -7.71 4.72 21.88
C ASN A 174 -7.44 5.76 20.79
N ASP A 175 -7.54 5.37 19.52
CA ASP A 175 -7.41 6.28 18.38
C ASP A 175 -8.61 7.23 18.26
N ARG A 176 -9.80 6.79 18.69
CA ARG A 176 -11.04 7.59 18.67
C ARG A 176 -11.11 8.63 19.79
N LYS A 177 -10.49 8.38 20.96
CA LYS A 177 -10.57 9.27 22.15
C LYS A 177 -10.26 10.76 21.88
N PRO A 178 -9.27 11.14 21.04
CA PRO A 178 -8.99 12.54 20.72
C PRO A 178 -10.05 13.25 19.85
N PHE A 179 -11.04 12.54 19.31
CA PHE A 179 -11.97 13.07 18.30
C PHE A 179 -13.45 13.05 18.72
N PRO A 180 -13.82 13.54 19.93
CA PRO A 180 -15.16 13.36 20.48
C PRO A 180 -16.29 13.95 19.61
N HIS A 181 -16.05 15.04 18.88
CA HIS A 181 -17.06 15.65 18.03
C HIS A 181 -17.28 14.87 16.73
N VAL A 182 -16.23 14.24 16.19
CA VAL A 182 -16.35 13.28 15.08
C VAL A 182 -17.12 12.04 15.52
N ILE A 183 -16.80 11.49 16.70
CA ILE A 183 -17.51 10.31 17.23
C ILE A 183 -18.98 10.63 17.52
N ARG A 184 -19.29 11.79 18.10
CA ARG A 184 -20.66 12.31 18.24
C ARG A 184 -21.37 12.35 16.89
N TRP A 185 -20.83 13.10 15.92
CA TRP A 185 -21.42 13.26 14.59
C TRP A 185 -21.62 11.92 13.85
N TYR A 186 -20.60 11.06 13.83
CA TYR A 186 -20.68 9.74 13.20
C TYR A 186 -21.77 8.88 13.83
N THR A 187 -21.89 8.91 15.16
CA THR A 187 -22.96 8.22 15.89
C THR A 187 -24.34 8.84 15.59
N THR A 188 -24.45 10.17 15.50
CA THR A 188 -25.70 10.86 15.13
C THR A 188 -26.16 10.52 13.72
N VAL A 189 -25.25 10.45 12.74
CA VAL A 189 -25.56 10.07 11.35
C VAL A 189 -25.88 8.58 11.24
N GLY A 190 -25.06 7.72 11.85
CA GLY A 190 -25.23 6.26 11.80
C GLY A 190 -26.50 5.74 12.49
N ASN A 191 -27.12 6.53 13.38
CA ASN A 191 -28.37 6.18 14.05
C ASN A 191 -29.63 6.79 13.39
N GLN A 192 -29.52 7.48 12.26
CA GLN A 192 -30.72 7.92 11.52
C GLN A 192 -31.46 6.69 10.96
N PRO A 193 -32.81 6.61 11.05
CA PRO A 193 -33.57 5.45 10.57
C PRO A 193 -33.27 5.09 9.10
N GLU A 194 -33.11 6.09 8.25
CA GLU A 194 -32.79 5.97 6.82
C GLU A 194 -31.40 5.37 6.59
N VAL A 195 -30.44 5.69 7.47
CA VAL A 195 -29.07 5.17 7.41
C VAL A 195 -29.02 3.73 7.95
N ILE A 196 -29.70 3.45 9.07
CA ILE A 196 -29.79 2.10 9.65
C ILE A 196 -30.39 1.10 8.65
N LYS A 197 -31.41 1.49 7.87
CA LYS A 197 -32.03 0.63 6.84
C LYS A 197 -31.07 0.18 5.73
N VAL A 198 -30.01 0.95 5.46
CA VAL A 198 -29.05 0.70 4.37
C VAL A 198 -27.75 0.07 4.88
N VAL A 199 -27.20 0.66 5.94
CA VAL A 199 -25.87 0.31 6.48
C VAL A 199 -25.96 -0.73 7.61
N GLY A 200 -27.15 -0.90 8.19
CA GLY A 200 -27.35 -1.69 9.41
C GLY A 200 -26.90 -0.92 10.66
N LYS A 201 -27.01 -1.59 11.82
CA LYS A 201 -26.55 -1.03 13.09
C LYS A 201 -25.02 -1.02 13.11
N SER A 202 -24.44 0.17 12.98
CA SER A 202 -22.98 0.35 13.00
C SER A 202 -22.40 0.03 14.39
N SER A 203 -21.39 -0.83 14.44
CA SER A 203 -20.56 -1.07 15.63
C SER A 203 -19.15 -0.53 15.40
N PHE A 204 -18.55 0.05 16.45
CA PHE A 204 -17.18 0.53 16.40
C PHE A 204 -16.17 -0.63 16.44
N CYS A 205 -15.03 -0.45 15.76
CA CYS A 205 -13.88 -1.33 15.82
C CYS A 205 -13.41 -1.50 17.28
N VAL A 206 -13.29 -2.76 17.72
CA VAL A 206 -12.76 -3.14 19.04
C VAL A 206 -11.28 -3.49 18.96
N LYS A 207 -10.86 -4.14 17.88
CA LYS A 207 -9.46 -4.47 17.58
C LYS A 207 -9.20 -4.24 16.09
N ALA A 208 -8.11 -3.53 15.78
CA ALA A 208 -7.73 -3.21 14.41
C ALA A 208 -7.49 -4.47 13.58
N ALA A 209 -8.17 -4.55 12.44
CA ALA A 209 -7.90 -5.54 11.41
C ALA A 209 -6.51 -5.31 10.81
N GLN A 210 -5.82 -6.39 10.50
CA GLN A 210 -4.49 -6.41 9.91
C GLN A 210 -4.54 -7.14 8.55
N PHE A 211 -3.55 -6.90 7.68
CA PHE A 211 -3.42 -7.63 6.42
C PHE A 211 -3.18 -9.11 6.70
N ASP A 212 -3.97 -9.98 6.06
CA ASP A 212 -3.78 -11.43 6.08
C ASP A 212 -3.45 -11.91 4.67
N ALA A 213 -2.20 -12.36 4.50
CA ALA A 213 -1.68 -12.85 3.23
C ALA A 213 -2.41 -14.09 2.71
N LYS A 214 -2.98 -14.93 3.59
CA LYS A 214 -3.76 -16.11 3.18
C LYS A 214 -5.11 -15.67 2.63
N LYS A 215 -5.81 -14.78 3.34
CA LYS A 215 -7.08 -14.22 2.89
C LYS A 215 -6.94 -13.49 1.55
N TYR A 216 -5.84 -12.75 1.36
CA TYR A 216 -5.50 -12.13 0.08
C TYR A 216 -5.29 -13.18 -1.02
N ALA A 217 -4.50 -14.23 -0.76
CA ALA A 217 -4.27 -15.32 -1.71
C ALA A 217 -5.54 -16.13 -2.03
N GLU A 218 -6.49 -16.28 -1.10
CA GLU A 218 -7.78 -16.94 -1.32
C GLU A 218 -8.71 -16.11 -2.22
N LEU A 219 -8.74 -14.79 -2.04
CA LEU A 219 -9.59 -13.88 -2.83
C LEU A 219 -9.08 -13.68 -4.26
N HIS A 220 -7.76 -13.66 -4.46
CA HIS A 220 -7.13 -13.49 -5.77
C HIS A 220 -6.70 -14.83 -6.43
N GLY A 221 -6.88 -15.94 -5.72
CA GLY A 221 -6.45 -17.29 -6.10
C GLY A 221 -7.33 -18.01 -7.13
N LYS A 222 -7.69 -17.35 -8.23
CA LYS A 222 -8.31 -18.00 -9.41
C LYS A 222 -7.80 -17.44 -10.74
N VAL A 223 -6.60 -17.88 -11.12
CA VAL A 223 -6.24 -18.11 -12.52
C VAL A 223 -5.86 -19.57 -12.67
N THR A 224 -6.44 -20.24 -13.65
CA THR A 224 -6.28 -21.68 -13.89
C THR A 224 -4.95 -22.00 -14.55
N GLU A 225 -4.11 -22.79 -13.86
CA GLU A 225 -3.27 -23.79 -14.53
C GLU A 225 -3.47 -25.16 -13.87
N THR A 226 -3.93 -26.12 -14.68
CA THR A 226 -4.04 -27.53 -14.31
C THR A 226 -2.66 -28.14 -14.13
N LYS A 227 -2.24 -28.42 -12.90
CA LYS A 227 -1.12 -29.34 -12.63
C LYS A 227 -1.62 -30.78 -12.49
N PRO A 228 -1.02 -31.76 -13.19
CA PRO A 228 -1.39 -33.16 -13.04
C PRO A 228 -0.98 -33.70 -11.66
N PRO A 229 -1.66 -34.73 -11.14
CA PRO A 229 -1.43 -35.23 -9.79
C PRO A 229 -0.05 -35.86 -9.66
N LYS A 230 0.67 -35.53 -8.58
CA LYS A 230 1.82 -36.29 -8.10
C LYS A 230 1.49 -37.01 -6.81
N GLU A 231 1.87 -38.28 -6.77
CA GLU A 231 1.48 -39.25 -5.76
C GLU A 231 2.00 -38.92 -4.36
N SER A 232 1.25 -39.38 -3.38
CA SER A 232 1.63 -39.41 -1.97
C SER A 232 2.87 -40.27 -1.73
N LYS A 233 3.86 -39.72 -1.02
CA LYS A 233 4.72 -40.51 -0.15
C LYS A 233 4.56 -40.06 1.28
N GLU A 234 4.06 -40.99 2.08
CA GLU A 234 3.64 -40.84 3.46
C GLU A 234 4.80 -41.13 4.44
N LYS A 235 4.72 -40.52 5.63
CA LYS A 235 5.26 -40.92 6.97
C LYS A 235 6.13 -39.86 7.65
N PRO A 236 6.10 -39.77 9.00
CA PRO A 236 4.91 -39.82 9.85
C PRO A 236 4.92 -38.75 10.96
N LYS A 237 3.76 -38.55 11.61
CA LYS A 237 3.61 -37.68 12.79
C LYS A 237 4.52 -38.09 13.97
N LYS A 238 4.94 -37.10 14.76
CA LYS A 238 5.04 -37.23 16.23
C LYS A 238 4.36 -36.03 16.91
N GLU A 239 3.56 -36.31 17.92
CA GLU A 239 2.80 -35.31 18.67
C GLU A 239 3.56 -34.83 19.93
N ALA A 240 3.26 -33.58 20.28
CA ALA A 240 3.24 -32.95 21.59
C ALA A 240 3.96 -33.58 22.80
N ALA A 241 4.76 -32.76 23.48
CA ALA A 241 4.70 -32.62 24.94
C ALA A 241 5.07 -31.19 25.36
N ALA A 242 4.23 -30.56 26.19
CA ALA A 242 4.49 -29.24 26.79
C ALA A 242 4.90 -29.40 28.26
N LYS A 243 5.66 -28.42 28.82
CA LYS A 243 5.47 -27.89 30.20
C LYS A 243 6.46 -26.75 30.59
N LYS A 244 5.86 -25.65 31.08
CA LYS A 244 6.21 -24.83 32.26
C LYS A 244 7.47 -23.94 32.31
N GLU A 245 7.22 -22.64 32.16
CA GLU A 245 7.37 -21.57 33.18
C GLU A 245 8.47 -21.62 34.28
N ALA A 246 9.36 -20.60 34.22
CA ALA A 246 9.70 -19.64 35.30
C ALA A 246 10.46 -20.12 36.58
N PRO A 247 11.10 -19.22 37.39
CA PRO A 247 11.10 -17.74 37.32
C PRO A 247 12.48 -17.06 37.39
N ALA A 248 12.48 -15.72 37.29
CA ALA A 248 13.66 -14.86 37.45
C ALA A 248 13.96 -14.50 38.92
N LYS A 249 15.22 -14.12 39.21
CA LYS A 249 15.56 -13.20 40.31
C LYS A 249 16.84 -12.41 40.00
N LYS A 250 16.87 -11.14 40.41
CA LYS A 250 18.03 -10.24 40.38
C LYS A 250 18.84 -10.39 41.67
N GLU A 251 20.15 -10.14 41.63
CA GLU A 251 20.82 -9.04 42.36
C GLU A 251 22.34 -8.98 42.11
N LYS A 252 22.89 -7.76 42.20
CA LYS A 252 24.32 -7.37 42.26
C LYS A 252 24.59 -6.87 43.70
N PRO A 253 25.83 -6.66 44.21
CA PRO A 253 27.08 -6.25 43.52
C PRO A 253 28.23 -7.29 43.71
N ALA A 254 29.54 -7.06 43.50
CA ALA A 254 30.31 -5.81 43.32
C ALA A 254 31.58 -5.96 42.44
N ALA A 255 32.55 -5.07 42.71
CA ALA A 255 33.94 -4.95 42.24
C ALA A 255 34.81 -6.23 42.39
N ASN A 256 35.91 -6.44 41.65
CA ASN A 256 36.92 -5.47 41.16
C ASN A 256 37.56 -5.91 39.81
N ASP A 257 38.49 -5.08 39.29
CA ASP A 257 39.24 -5.18 38.01
C ASP A 257 39.93 -6.55 37.76
N ASP A 258 40.18 -7.04 36.53
CA ASP A 258 40.99 -6.41 35.46
C ASP A 258 40.71 -6.98 34.03
N GLU A 259 41.12 -6.21 33.01
CA GLU A 259 41.35 -6.59 31.59
C GLU A 259 40.24 -7.34 30.79
N GLU A 260 39.25 -6.61 30.27
CA GLU A 260 38.50 -7.01 29.05
C GLU A 260 38.99 -6.23 27.82
N GLU A 261 39.40 -6.95 26.76
CA GLU A 261 39.53 -6.38 25.41
C GLU A 261 38.18 -5.81 24.95
N GLU A 262 38.14 -4.53 24.56
CA GLU A 262 36.93 -3.89 24.02
C GLU A 262 36.50 -4.54 22.70
N ARG A 263 35.69 -5.59 22.77
CA ARG A 263 34.83 -5.97 21.64
C ARG A 263 33.80 -4.86 21.43
N PRO A 264 33.79 -4.19 20.27
CA PRO A 264 32.92 -3.04 20.04
C PRO A 264 31.45 -3.46 20.15
N LYS A 265 30.66 -2.61 20.83
CA LYS A 265 29.21 -2.81 21.02
C LYS A 265 28.53 -3.14 19.69
N PRO A 266 27.58 -4.09 19.65
CA PRO A 266 26.94 -4.52 18.42
C PRO A 266 26.36 -3.33 17.66
N SER A 267 26.77 -3.20 16.40
CA SER A 267 26.33 -2.12 15.54
C SER A 267 24.82 -2.20 15.31
N LYS A 268 24.14 -1.04 15.24
CA LYS A 268 22.74 -0.95 14.81
C LYS A 268 22.49 -1.35 13.34
N ASN A 269 23.50 -1.84 12.63
CA ASN A 269 23.43 -2.25 11.25
C ASN A 269 23.57 -3.78 11.17
N ALA A 270 22.51 -4.48 10.74
CA ALA A 270 22.49 -5.94 10.67
C ALA A 270 23.62 -6.53 9.81
N LEU A 271 24.04 -5.85 8.74
CA LEU A 271 25.12 -6.32 7.85
C LEU A 271 26.50 -6.30 8.54
N ALA A 272 26.68 -5.52 9.61
CA ALA A 272 27.93 -5.49 10.37
C ALA A 272 28.19 -6.80 11.15
N ASN A 273 27.11 -7.51 11.51
CA ASN A 273 27.13 -8.73 12.34
C ASN A 273 27.36 -10.01 11.52
N LEU A 274 27.38 -9.91 10.19
CA LEU A 274 27.66 -11.03 9.28
C LEU A 274 29.18 -11.31 9.23
N PRO A 275 29.64 -12.46 8.70
CA PRO A 275 31.06 -12.74 8.53
C PRO A 275 31.80 -11.62 7.78
N ALA A 276 33.01 -11.28 8.23
CA ALA A 276 33.88 -10.32 7.53
C ALA A 276 34.62 -11.06 6.41
N GLY A 277 34.49 -10.54 5.19
CA GLY A 277 35.15 -11.08 4.00
C GLY A 277 36.54 -10.49 3.75
N LYS A 278 37.16 -11.00 2.68
CA LYS A 278 38.38 -10.38 2.10
C LYS A 278 38.07 -9.15 1.23
N PHE A 279 36.82 -8.99 0.78
CA PHE A 279 36.41 -7.87 -0.06
C PHE A 279 36.23 -6.58 0.76
N ASP A 280 37.10 -5.59 0.54
CA ASP A 280 36.97 -4.24 1.11
C ASP A 280 36.06 -3.38 0.22
N MET A 281 34.84 -3.16 0.71
CA MET A 281 33.81 -2.36 0.05
C MET A 281 34.22 -0.88 -0.12
N ASP A 282 34.90 -0.28 0.86
CA ASP A 282 35.29 1.13 0.82
C ASP A 282 36.48 1.35 -0.13
N ALA A 283 37.41 0.38 -0.20
CA ALA A 283 38.47 0.36 -1.21
C ALA A 283 37.89 0.21 -2.63
N PHE A 284 36.97 -0.75 -2.84
CA PHE A 284 36.31 -0.91 -4.14
C PHE A 284 35.56 0.35 -4.57
N LYS A 285 34.78 0.98 -3.68
CA LYS A 285 34.08 2.25 -3.97
C LYS A 285 35.03 3.37 -4.35
N ARG A 286 36.21 3.45 -3.71
CA ARG A 286 37.25 4.45 -4.05
C ARG A 286 37.82 4.19 -5.43
N VAL A 287 38.15 2.93 -5.77
CA VAL A 287 38.60 2.53 -7.11
C VAL A 287 37.54 2.87 -8.16
N TYR A 288 36.30 2.41 -7.99
CA TYR A 288 35.18 2.68 -8.90
C TYR A 288 34.91 4.19 -9.12
N SER A 289 35.20 5.02 -8.13
CA SER A 289 34.96 6.47 -8.21
C SER A 289 36.08 7.26 -8.91
N ASN A 290 37.31 6.74 -8.90
CA ASN A 290 38.52 7.52 -9.21
C ASN A 290 39.35 6.94 -10.37
N MET A 291 39.09 5.71 -10.81
CA MET A 291 39.86 4.96 -11.82
C MET A 291 38.98 4.59 -13.03
N ASP A 292 39.59 4.08 -14.11
CA ASP A 292 38.83 3.62 -15.28
C ASP A 292 37.94 2.41 -14.91
N ILE A 293 36.63 2.54 -15.10
CA ILE A 293 35.67 1.51 -14.66
C ILE A 293 35.92 0.18 -15.37
N GLU A 294 36.27 0.23 -16.65
CA GLU A 294 36.36 -0.94 -17.53
C GLU A 294 37.72 -1.62 -17.46
N LYS A 295 38.79 -0.84 -17.29
CA LYS A 295 40.18 -1.35 -17.22
C LYS A 295 40.69 -1.60 -15.80
N GLU A 296 40.15 -0.93 -14.79
CA GLU A 296 40.65 -0.99 -13.43
C GLU A 296 39.57 -1.44 -12.43
N ALA A 297 38.39 -0.81 -12.41
CA ALA A 297 37.39 -1.10 -11.37
C ALA A 297 36.72 -2.47 -11.51
N ILE A 298 36.37 -2.90 -12.72
CA ILE A 298 35.81 -4.24 -12.97
C ILE A 298 36.86 -5.34 -12.69
N PRO A 299 38.11 -5.27 -13.19
CA PRO A 299 39.16 -6.22 -12.80
C PRO A 299 39.46 -6.22 -11.30
N TYR A 300 39.49 -5.06 -10.65
CA TYR A 300 39.67 -4.97 -9.20
C TYR A 300 38.51 -5.62 -8.44
N PHE A 301 37.27 -5.40 -8.87
CA PHE A 301 36.10 -6.05 -8.29
C PHE A 301 36.27 -7.58 -8.33
N TRP A 302 36.45 -8.17 -9.50
CA TRP A 302 36.56 -9.62 -9.64
C TRP A 302 37.79 -10.23 -8.96
N SER A 303 38.90 -9.49 -8.85
CA SER A 303 40.11 -9.98 -8.17
C SER A 303 40.00 -10.00 -6.64
N ASN A 304 39.11 -9.18 -6.06
CA ASN A 304 38.94 -9.05 -4.61
C ASN A 304 37.59 -9.56 -4.10
N PHE A 305 36.61 -9.81 -4.99
CA PHE A 305 35.27 -10.23 -4.61
C PHE A 305 35.29 -11.61 -3.95
N ASP A 306 34.61 -11.70 -2.80
CA ASP A 306 34.59 -12.87 -1.94
C ASP A 306 33.16 -13.47 -1.91
N PRO A 307 32.89 -14.53 -2.69
CA PRO A 307 31.55 -15.10 -2.84
C PRO A 307 31.06 -15.86 -1.61
N GLU A 308 31.92 -16.16 -0.62
CA GLU A 308 31.53 -16.81 0.62
C GLU A 308 30.90 -15.81 1.60
N THR A 309 31.32 -14.55 1.54
CA THR A 309 30.94 -13.50 2.49
C THR A 309 30.16 -12.35 1.88
N HIS A 310 30.16 -12.20 0.56
CA HIS A 310 29.41 -11.19 -0.19
C HIS A 310 28.55 -11.84 -1.27
N SER A 311 27.50 -11.15 -1.71
CA SER A 311 26.66 -11.62 -2.80
C SER A 311 26.29 -10.51 -3.77
N ILE A 312 26.04 -10.93 -5.02
CA ILE A 312 25.60 -10.09 -6.13
C ILE A 312 24.12 -10.38 -6.37
N TRP A 313 23.32 -9.33 -6.48
CA TRP A 313 21.87 -9.42 -6.67
C TRP A 313 21.43 -8.53 -7.82
N TYR A 314 20.65 -9.11 -8.72
CA TYR A 314 19.89 -8.37 -9.70
C TYR A 314 18.53 -7.98 -9.13
N CYS A 315 18.08 -6.75 -9.41
CA CYS A 315 16.72 -6.33 -9.12
C CYS A 315 16.04 -5.69 -10.34
N GLU A 316 14.74 -5.91 -10.48
CA GLU A 316 13.91 -5.31 -11.53
C GLU A 316 12.57 -4.85 -10.92
N TYR A 317 12.13 -3.65 -11.27
CA TYR A 317 10.92 -3.06 -10.69
C TYR A 317 9.65 -3.73 -11.23
N LYS A 318 8.72 -4.07 -10.33
CA LYS A 318 7.55 -4.90 -10.64
C LYS A 318 6.43 -4.17 -11.38
N TYR A 319 6.41 -2.83 -11.32
CA TYR A 319 5.27 -2.02 -11.74
C TYR A 319 5.68 -0.91 -12.74
N PRO A 320 6.30 -1.25 -13.90
CA PRO A 320 6.71 -0.25 -14.89
C PRO A 320 5.54 0.63 -15.38
N GLU A 321 4.30 0.13 -15.34
CA GLU A 321 3.08 0.87 -15.65
C GLU A 321 2.78 2.03 -14.69
N GLU A 322 3.30 2.03 -13.46
CA GLU A 322 3.20 3.15 -12.52
C GLU A 322 4.23 4.27 -12.82
N LEU A 323 5.22 4.00 -13.69
CA LEU A 323 6.33 4.91 -13.97
C LEU A 323 6.00 5.90 -15.09
N SER A 324 5.48 7.06 -14.70
CA SER A 324 5.21 8.19 -15.58
C SER A 324 6.50 8.91 -16.04
N LEU A 325 6.83 10.06 -15.46
CA LEU A 325 7.92 10.90 -15.94
C LEU A 325 9.27 10.39 -15.43
N VAL A 326 10.27 10.31 -16.30
CA VAL A 326 11.60 9.72 -16.00
C VAL A 326 12.31 10.41 -14.83
N PHE A 327 12.07 11.70 -14.57
CA PHE A 327 12.59 12.38 -13.39
C PHE A 327 11.90 11.93 -12.08
N MET A 328 10.62 11.55 -12.13
CA MET A 328 9.90 10.99 -10.98
C MET A 328 10.42 9.60 -10.65
N THR A 329 10.69 8.77 -11.67
CA THR A 329 11.39 7.49 -11.52
C THR A 329 12.80 7.68 -10.93
N SER A 330 13.52 8.72 -11.36
CA SER A 330 14.82 9.11 -10.76
C SER A 330 14.68 9.49 -9.29
N ASN A 331 13.63 10.21 -8.91
CA ASN A 331 13.33 10.57 -7.53
C ASN A 331 12.91 9.37 -6.68
N LEU A 332 12.21 8.38 -7.26
CA LEU A 332 11.88 7.11 -6.61
C LEU A 332 13.15 6.35 -6.21
N ILE A 333 14.11 6.18 -7.13
CA ILE A 333 15.42 5.56 -6.85
C ILE A 333 16.20 6.36 -5.79
N GLY A 334 16.21 7.69 -5.90
CA GLY A 334 16.88 8.56 -4.92
C GLY A 334 16.29 8.44 -3.51
N GLY A 335 14.96 8.35 -3.41
CA GLY A 335 14.27 8.12 -2.15
C GLY A 335 14.55 6.73 -1.57
N PHE A 336 14.62 5.69 -2.40
CA PHE A 336 14.97 4.34 -1.95
C PHE A 336 16.38 4.34 -1.33
N PHE A 337 17.37 4.94 -2.01
CA PHE A 337 18.74 5.10 -1.50
C PHE A 337 18.81 5.84 -0.15
N GLN A 338 18.03 6.91 0.04
CA GLN A 338 17.94 7.61 1.33
C GLN A 338 17.40 6.70 2.45
N ARG A 339 16.42 5.85 2.15
CA ARG A 339 15.79 4.96 3.14
C ARG A 339 16.69 3.79 3.52
N VAL A 340 17.53 3.31 2.59
CA VAL A 340 18.52 2.26 2.85
C VAL A 340 19.92 2.80 3.16
N GLU A 341 20.08 4.10 3.45
CA GLU A 341 21.38 4.76 3.72
C GLU A 341 22.21 4.03 4.78
N LYS A 342 21.56 3.41 5.79
CA LYS A 342 22.23 2.57 6.79
C LYS A 342 23.12 1.47 6.15
N MET A 343 22.70 0.90 5.02
CA MET A 343 23.45 -0.15 4.31
C MET A 343 24.73 0.36 3.66
N ASN A 344 24.89 1.68 3.48
CA ASN A 344 25.94 2.28 2.66
C ASN A 344 27.33 1.66 2.95
N LYS A 345 27.76 1.62 4.21
CA LYS A 345 29.08 1.07 4.59
C LYS A 345 29.35 -0.37 4.13
N TYR A 346 28.33 -1.19 3.89
CA TYR A 346 28.48 -2.61 3.54
C TYR A 346 27.82 -2.99 2.21
N ALA A 347 27.41 -2.01 1.40
CA ALA A 347 26.76 -2.24 0.13
C ALA A 347 27.14 -1.21 -0.94
N PHE A 348 27.03 -1.64 -2.19
CA PHE A 348 27.19 -0.85 -3.40
C PHE A 348 26.07 -1.22 -4.38
N ALA A 349 25.55 -0.26 -5.14
CA ALA A 349 24.60 -0.57 -6.20
C ALA A 349 24.69 0.38 -7.40
N SER A 350 24.33 -0.13 -8.57
CA SER A 350 24.05 0.67 -9.77
C SER A 350 22.61 0.44 -10.19
N MET A 351 21.76 1.46 -9.99
CA MET A 351 20.36 1.46 -10.41
C MET A 351 20.22 2.26 -11.71
N CYS A 352 19.61 1.68 -12.75
CA CYS A 352 19.47 2.27 -14.07
C CYS A 352 17.99 2.35 -14.49
N ILE A 353 17.65 3.44 -15.16
CA ILE A 353 16.36 3.68 -15.80
C ILE A 353 16.53 3.45 -17.30
N PHE A 354 15.62 2.67 -17.88
CA PHE A 354 15.58 2.36 -19.30
C PHE A 354 14.29 2.90 -19.91
N GLY A 355 14.32 3.32 -21.18
CA GLY A 355 13.16 3.85 -21.90
C GLY A 355 12.93 5.35 -21.71
N GLU A 356 11.67 5.77 -21.85
CA GLU A 356 11.26 7.17 -22.00
C GLU A 356 10.07 7.54 -21.09
N ASN A 357 9.62 8.79 -21.14
CA ASN A 357 8.48 9.25 -20.33
C ASN A 357 7.22 8.43 -20.64
N ASN A 358 6.58 7.92 -19.60
CA ASN A 358 5.40 7.04 -19.61
C ASN A 358 5.62 5.67 -20.26
N ASN A 359 6.88 5.31 -20.56
CA ASN A 359 7.29 3.98 -20.98
C ASN A 359 8.75 3.74 -20.53
N ASN A 360 8.96 3.66 -19.22
CA ASN A 360 10.27 3.39 -18.61
C ASN A 360 10.19 2.28 -17.57
N THR A 361 11.33 1.62 -17.36
CA THR A 361 11.50 0.58 -16.34
C THR A 361 12.78 0.84 -15.55
N VAL A 362 12.89 0.21 -14.38
CA VAL A 362 14.05 0.30 -13.49
C VAL A 362 14.63 -1.09 -13.27
N GLY A 363 15.90 -1.25 -13.61
CA GLY A 363 16.69 -2.42 -13.24
C GLY A 363 17.93 -2.00 -12.46
N GLY A 364 18.45 -2.86 -11.59
CA GLY A 364 19.59 -2.55 -10.76
C GLY A 364 20.45 -3.76 -10.45
N LEU A 365 21.71 -3.48 -10.17
CA LEU A 365 22.67 -4.45 -9.68
C LEU A 365 23.15 -4.00 -8.30
N TRP A 366 23.02 -4.89 -7.32
CA TRP A 366 23.39 -4.68 -5.93
C TRP A 366 24.46 -5.67 -5.49
N ILE A 367 25.40 -5.19 -4.67
CA ILE A 367 26.45 -5.99 -4.04
C ILE A 367 26.47 -5.63 -2.57
N TRP A 368 26.43 -6.62 -1.68
CA TRP A 368 26.53 -6.38 -0.24
C TRP A 368 27.22 -7.52 0.50
N ARG A 369 27.65 -7.21 1.72
CA ARG A 369 28.09 -8.20 2.71
C ARG A 369 26.91 -9.07 3.16
N GLY A 370 27.12 -10.37 3.21
CA GLY A 370 26.08 -11.38 3.40
C GLY A 370 25.72 -12.13 2.13
N THR A 371 25.24 -13.36 2.28
CA THR A 371 24.82 -14.24 1.18
C THR A 371 23.31 -14.37 1.02
N GLY A 372 22.52 -13.88 1.99
CA GLY A 372 21.07 -13.73 1.93
C GLY A 372 20.62 -12.37 1.37
N LEU A 373 19.30 -12.17 1.28
CA LEU A 373 18.71 -10.91 0.84
C LEU A 373 18.84 -9.87 1.98
N ALA A 374 19.65 -8.83 1.80
CA ALA A 374 20.02 -7.93 2.90
C ALA A 374 18.84 -7.22 3.57
N PHE A 375 17.75 -6.98 2.84
CA PHE A 375 16.53 -6.34 3.36
C PHE A 375 15.77 -7.23 4.35
N GLU A 376 15.93 -8.55 4.30
CA GLU A 376 15.28 -9.47 5.25
C GLU A 376 15.97 -9.50 6.62
N LEU A 377 17.16 -8.90 6.74
CA LEU A 377 17.99 -8.94 7.96
C LEU A 377 17.62 -7.87 9.00
N ASP A 378 16.85 -6.85 8.62
CA ASP A 378 16.46 -5.71 9.47
C ASP A 378 15.12 -5.13 8.98
N GLU A 379 14.13 -5.03 9.87
CA GLU A 379 12.81 -4.46 9.56
C GLU A 379 12.85 -2.99 9.13
N ASP A 380 13.91 -2.25 9.50
CA ASP A 380 14.16 -0.89 9.03
C ASP A 380 14.71 -0.85 7.58
N LEU A 381 15.21 -1.98 7.05
CA LEU A 381 15.67 -2.11 5.66
C LEU A 381 14.58 -2.67 4.73
N GLN A 382 13.48 -3.19 5.27
CA GLN A 382 12.32 -3.68 4.51
C GLN A 382 11.47 -2.55 3.90
N VAL A 383 12.11 -1.59 3.23
CA VAL A 383 11.48 -0.41 2.64
C VAL A 383 11.68 -0.42 1.14
N ASP A 384 10.57 -0.39 0.39
CA ASP A 384 10.48 -0.46 -1.07
C ASP A 384 11.03 -1.72 -1.75
N TYR A 385 11.87 -2.54 -1.09
CA TYR A 385 12.47 -3.74 -1.69
C TYR A 385 11.43 -4.70 -2.28
N GLU A 386 10.25 -4.82 -1.66
CA GLU A 386 9.13 -5.64 -2.16
C GLU A 386 8.60 -5.19 -3.52
N SER A 387 8.84 -3.94 -3.93
CA SER A 387 8.47 -3.39 -5.24
C SER A 387 9.40 -3.87 -6.37
N TYR A 388 10.45 -4.64 -6.03
CA TYR A 388 11.38 -5.22 -6.99
C TYR A 388 11.33 -6.75 -6.91
N ASN A 389 11.52 -7.40 -8.05
CA ASN A 389 11.92 -8.80 -8.12
C ASN A 389 13.42 -8.88 -7.80
N TRP A 390 13.83 -9.82 -6.95
CA TRP A 390 15.23 -10.02 -6.56
C TRP A 390 15.72 -11.37 -7.04
N ARG A 391 16.81 -11.40 -7.80
CA ARG A 391 17.50 -12.62 -8.24
C ARG A 391 18.94 -12.58 -7.75
N LYS A 392 19.31 -13.48 -6.85
CA LYS A 392 20.71 -13.71 -6.51
C LYS A 392 21.43 -14.23 -7.75
N LEU A 393 22.56 -13.62 -8.09
CA LEU A 393 23.38 -14.01 -9.22
C LEU A 393 24.51 -14.96 -8.76
N ASP A 394 24.88 -15.90 -9.61
CA ASP A 394 26.05 -16.76 -9.42
C ASP A 394 27.31 -16.01 -9.92
N PRO A 395 28.29 -15.67 -9.06
CA PRO A 395 29.50 -14.97 -9.47
C PRO A 395 30.34 -15.68 -10.55
N GLN A 396 30.19 -17.01 -10.72
CA GLN A 396 30.91 -17.77 -11.74
C GLN A 396 30.21 -17.79 -13.11
N ALA A 397 28.91 -17.52 -13.16
CA ALA A 397 28.14 -17.52 -14.40
C ALA A 397 28.51 -16.33 -15.30
N GLU A 398 28.64 -16.59 -16.61
CA GLU A 398 29.03 -15.57 -17.59
C GLU A 398 27.98 -14.44 -17.69
N GLU A 399 26.69 -14.78 -17.56
CA GLU A 399 25.59 -13.82 -17.44
C GLU A 399 25.84 -12.77 -16.33
N THR A 400 26.34 -13.21 -15.17
CA THR A 400 26.66 -12.32 -14.05
C THR A 400 27.82 -11.39 -14.38
N LYS A 401 28.82 -11.86 -15.13
CA LYS A 401 29.96 -11.03 -15.56
C LYS A 401 29.54 -9.97 -16.56
N SER A 402 28.70 -10.33 -17.52
CA SER A 402 28.07 -9.37 -18.45
C SER A 402 27.23 -8.34 -17.68
N LEU A 403 26.33 -8.77 -16.80
CA LEU A 403 25.51 -7.86 -15.98
C LEU A 403 26.36 -6.93 -15.10
N VAL A 404 27.45 -7.41 -14.49
CA VAL A 404 28.37 -6.56 -13.72
C VAL A 404 29.03 -5.52 -14.62
N HIS A 405 29.53 -5.91 -15.81
CA HIS A 405 30.14 -4.97 -16.75
C HIS A 405 29.13 -3.92 -17.23
N ASP A 406 27.96 -4.34 -17.70
CA ASP A 406 26.92 -3.45 -18.24
C ASP A 406 26.43 -2.46 -17.17
N TYR A 407 26.14 -2.92 -15.95
CA TYR A 407 25.65 -2.04 -14.88
C TYR A 407 26.72 -1.12 -14.28
N PHE A 408 27.99 -1.52 -14.27
CA PHE A 408 29.09 -0.68 -13.80
C PHE A 408 29.45 0.38 -14.84
N THR A 409 29.56 0.00 -16.11
CA THR A 409 29.87 0.94 -17.20
C THR A 409 28.65 1.77 -17.65
N ARG A 410 27.43 1.29 -17.33
CA ARG A 410 26.13 1.81 -17.79
C ARG A 410 25.95 1.75 -19.30
N LYS A 411 26.65 0.84 -19.95
CA LYS A 411 26.52 0.53 -21.38
C LYS A 411 25.63 -0.70 -21.50
N PHE A 412 24.60 -0.62 -22.33
CA PHE A 412 23.66 -1.72 -22.56
C PHE A 412 23.40 -1.81 -24.06
N GLN A 413 23.42 -3.02 -24.63
CA GLN A 413 23.24 -3.24 -26.07
C GLN A 413 21.79 -3.57 -26.45
N ASP A 414 21.05 -4.11 -25.49
CA ASP A 414 19.73 -4.74 -25.61
C ASP A 414 18.57 -3.79 -25.27
N ARG A 415 18.84 -2.67 -24.61
CA ARG A 415 17.81 -1.77 -24.06
C ARG A 415 18.27 -0.31 -23.99
N PRO A 416 17.38 0.66 -24.28
CA PRO A 416 17.72 2.07 -24.31
C PRO A 416 17.95 2.61 -22.89
N PHE A 417 19.22 2.77 -22.51
CA PHE A 417 19.61 3.41 -21.25
C PHE A 417 19.28 4.90 -21.27
N ASN A 418 18.64 5.39 -20.20
CA ASN A 418 18.28 6.79 -20.05
C ASN A 418 19.17 7.50 -19.02
N GLN A 419 19.17 7.03 -17.77
CA GLN A 419 19.98 7.57 -16.68
C GLN A 419 20.18 6.52 -15.58
N GLY A 420 21.09 6.76 -14.64
CA GLY A 420 21.26 5.87 -13.49
C GLY A 420 21.88 6.55 -12.27
N LYS A 421 21.69 5.95 -11.10
CA LYS A 421 22.23 6.40 -9.80
C LYS A 421 23.10 5.30 -9.18
N ILE A 422 24.20 5.69 -8.55
CA ILE A 422 25.06 4.79 -7.77
C ILE A 422 24.73 4.95 -6.29
N PHE A 423 24.54 3.83 -5.60
CA PHE A 423 24.56 3.76 -4.14
C PHE A 423 25.97 3.39 -3.71
N LYS A 424 26.66 4.29 -3.00
CA LYS A 424 28.04 4.12 -2.52
C LYS A 424 28.35 5.05 -1.37
#